data_AF-A0A8T5M344-F1
#
_entry.id   AF-A0A8T5M344-F1
#
_cell.length_a   1.000
_cell.length_b   1.000
_cell.length_c   1.000
_cell.angle_alpha   90.00
_cell.angle_beta   90.00
_cell.angle_gamma   90.00
#
_symmetry.space_group_name_H-M   'P 1'
#
loop_
_entity.id
_entity.type
_entity.pdbx_description
1 polymer ?
#
loop_
_entity_poly.entity_id
_entity_poly.type
_entity_poly.pdbx_seq_one_letter_code
_entity_poly.pdbx_strand_id
1 'polypeptide(L)'
;MFFYEHWIMTFVVGGISLLALDAFSWGAMCIMLIVTTVIDFDHAVQYLVTQRNLDFKKGYRYYMRQFKTKKQRFYIFHTLEFHLVLFYLSFQSWTMFLIFFSAIMHLLADQLNYYFHHKALKDVQLWTTSGHIRSGLKRRVKANVRKKVKKYENLHRKRR
;
A
#
# COMPACT_ATOMS: atom_id res chain seq x y z
N MET A 1 5.31 12.19 -10.17
CA MET A 1 6.41 11.46 -10.83
C MET A 1 6.81 10.26 -9.97
N PHE A 2 5.89 9.32 -9.67
CA PHE A 2 6.14 8.03 -8.99
C PHE A 2 4.99 7.03 -9.21
N PHE A 3 3.78 7.51 -9.49
CA PHE A 3 2.70 6.73 -10.12
C PHE A 3 3.19 6.01 -11.40
N TYR A 4 4.14 6.63 -12.12
CA TYR A 4 4.61 6.12 -13.40
C TYR A 4 5.30 4.75 -13.31
N GLU A 5 5.98 4.40 -12.21
CA GLU A 5 6.71 3.13 -12.14
C GLU A 5 5.74 1.94 -12.08
N HIS A 6 4.74 2.03 -11.19
CA HIS A 6 3.69 1.03 -11.12
C HIS A 6 2.82 1.06 -12.37
N TRP A 7 2.51 2.23 -12.91
CA TRP A 7 1.73 2.33 -14.14
C TRP A 7 2.44 1.67 -15.31
N ILE A 8 3.73 1.96 -15.52
CA ILE A 8 4.50 1.35 -16.61
C ILE A 8 4.60 -0.16 -16.39
N MET A 9 4.90 -0.62 -15.18
CA MET A 9 5.03 -2.05 -14.92
C MET A 9 3.69 -2.77 -15.11
N THR A 10 2.60 -2.26 -14.52
CA THR A 10 1.27 -2.85 -14.67
C THR A 10 0.78 -2.78 -16.12
N PHE A 11 1.08 -1.70 -16.84
CA PHE A 11 0.70 -1.55 -18.24
C PHE A 11 1.50 -2.49 -19.16
N VAL A 12 2.82 -2.56 -19.00
CA VAL A 12 3.69 -3.41 -19.84
C VAL A 12 3.48 -4.89 -19.50
N VAL A 13 3.63 -5.27 -18.24
CA VAL A 13 3.50 -6.67 -17.80
C VAL A 13 2.06 -7.15 -17.96
N GLY A 14 1.09 -6.31 -17.61
CA GLY A 14 -0.33 -6.60 -17.78
C GLY A 14 -0.73 -6.73 -19.24
N GLY A 15 -0.26 -5.81 -20.10
CA GLY A 15 -0.51 -5.87 -21.54
C GLY A 15 0.09 -7.12 -22.19
N ILE A 16 1.34 -7.46 -21.86
CA ILE A 16 1.98 -8.71 -22.34
C ILE A 16 1.20 -9.93 -21.86
N SER A 17 0.74 -9.93 -20.62
CA SER A 17 -0.03 -11.05 -20.07
C SER A 17 -1.40 -11.19 -20.75
N LEU A 18 -2.09 -10.08 -21.04
CA LEU A 18 -3.34 -10.10 -21.80
C LEU A 18 -3.13 -10.57 -23.24
N LEU A 19 -2.02 -10.18 -23.89
CA LEU A 19 -1.66 -10.69 -25.22
C LEU A 19 -1.43 -12.21 -25.19
N ALA A 20 -0.70 -12.72 -24.19
CA ALA A 20 -0.44 -14.15 -24.04
C ALA A 20 -1.71 -14.98 -23.79
N LEU A 21 -2.76 -14.36 -23.25
CA LEU A 21 -4.06 -14.99 -23.00
C LEU A 21 -5.06 -14.80 -24.14
N ASP A 22 -4.64 -14.21 -25.28
CA ASP A 22 -5.52 -13.81 -26.39
C ASP A 22 -6.71 -12.93 -25.93
N ALA A 23 -6.47 -12.14 -24.88
CA ALA A 23 -7.46 -11.33 -24.18
C ALA A 23 -7.18 -9.82 -24.32
N PHE A 24 -6.21 -9.46 -25.16
CA PHE A 24 -5.77 -8.09 -25.33
C PHE A 24 -6.83 -7.24 -26.03
N SER A 25 -7.15 -6.10 -25.43
CA SER A 25 -7.91 -5.04 -26.09
C SER A 25 -7.50 -3.69 -25.49
N TRP A 26 -7.62 -2.62 -26.29
CA TRP A 26 -7.40 -1.26 -25.79
C TRP A 26 -8.33 -0.91 -24.63
N GLY A 27 -9.57 -1.41 -24.66
CA GLY A 27 -10.52 -1.26 -23.55
C GLY A 27 -10.01 -1.90 -22.26
N ALA A 28 -9.45 -3.11 -22.33
CA ALA A 28 -8.83 -3.76 -21.18
C ALA A 28 -7.64 -2.95 -20.63
N MET A 29 -6.78 -2.42 -21.51
CA MET A 29 -5.65 -1.57 -21.12
C MET A 29 -6.10 -0.30 -20.40
N CYS A 30 -7.16 0.36 -20.88
CA CYS A 30 -7.73 1.55 -20.23
C CYS A 30 -8.29 1.21 -18.84
N ILE A 31 -9.00 0.09 -18.69
CA ILE A 31 -9.50 -0.39 -17.39
C ILE A 31 -8.33 -0.60 -16.43
N MET A 32 -7.27 -1.28 -16.86
CA MET A 32 -6.09 -1.51 -16.03
C MET A 32 -5.44 -0.20 -15.57
N LEU A 33 -5.30 0.79 -16.45
CA LEU A 33 -4.73 2.09 -16.11
C LEU A 33 -5.57 2.83 -15.06
N ILE A 34 -6.90 2.83 -15.22
CA ILE A 34 -7.84 3.44 -14.29
C ILE A 34 -7.74 2.76 -12.92
N VAL A 35 -7.81 1.43 -12.89
CA VAL A 35 -7.77 0.65 -11.64
C VAL A 35 -6.44 0.87 -10.91
N THR A 36 -5.32 0.82 -11.63
CA THR A 36 -3.99 1.08 -11.05
C THR A 36 -3.92 2.48 -10.42
N THR A 37 -4.48 3.48 -11.10
CA THR A 37 -4.58 4.86 -10.59
C THR A 37 -5.43 4.95 -9.32
N VAL A 38 -6.57 4.25 -9.28
CA VAL A 38 -7.47 4.21 -8.13
C VAL A 38 -6.80 3.53 -6.94
N ILE A 39 -6.08 2.43 -7.14
CA ILE A 39 -5.36 1.74 -6.07
C ILE A 39 -4.28 2.65 -5.48
N ASP A 40 -3.52 3.33 -6.33
CA ASP A 40 -2.50 4.29 -5.93
C ASP A 40 -3.06 5.51 -5.18
N PHE A 41 -4.34 5.83 -5.38
CA PHE A 41 -5.00 6.96 -4.71
C PHE A 41 -4.97 6.85 -3.18
N ASP A 42 -4.91 5.63 -2.63
CA ASP A 42 -4.80 5.39 -1.18
C ASP A 42 -3.55 6.05 -0.57
N HIS A 43 -2.47 6.22 -1.35
CA HIS A 43 -1.29 6.96 -0.90
C HIS A 43 -1.60 8.45 -0.70
N ALA A 44 -2.37 9.04 -1.60
CA ALA A 44 -2.79 10.43 -1.50
C ALA A 44 -3.75 10.61 -0.31
N VAL A 45 -4.75 9.73 -0.16
CA VAL A 45 -5.67 9.73 0.98
C VAL A 45 -4.89 9.64 2.29
N GLN A 46 -3.94 8.71 2.39
CA GLN A 46 -3.15 8.57 3.60
C GLN A 46 -2.28 9.80 3.90
N TYR A 47 -1.71 10.44 2.88
CA TYR A 47 -1.00 11.70 3.04
C TYR A 47 -1.93 12.77 3.64
N LEU A 48 -3.12 12.95 3.08
CA LEU A 48 -4.10 13.92 3.55
C LEU A 48 -4.53 13.65 4.99
N VAL A 49 -4.82 12.39 5.34
CA VAL A 49 -5.20 12.00 6.70
C VAL A 49 -4.06 12.24 7.70
N THR A 50 -2.82 11.96 7.30
CA THR A 50 -1.66 12.06 8.21
C THR A 50 -1.19 13.50 8.39
N GLN A 51 -1.15 14.29 7.32
CA GLN A 51 -0.58 15.64 7.33
C GLN A 51 -1.63 16.74 7.50
N ARG A 52 -2.91 16.45 7.20
CA ARG A 52 -4.03 17.41 7.24
C ARG A 52 -3.70 18.71 6.49
N ASN A 53 -2.95 18.60 5.40
CA ASN A 53 -2.44 19.72 4.62
C ASN A 53 -2.46 19.37 3.13
N LEU A 54 -2.85 20.32 2.28
CA LEU A 54 -2.93 20.19 0.82
C LEU A 54 -1.71 20.79 0.09
N ASP A 55 -0.72 21.28 0.83
CA ASP A 55 0.52 21.84 0.27
C ASP A 55 1.31 20.76 -0.48
N PHE A 56 1.32 20.87 -1.81
CA PHE A 56 2.00 19.95 -2.71
C PHE A 56 3.50 19.78 -2.41
N LYS A 57 4.20 20.86 -2.02
CA LYS A 57 5.63 20.82 -1.68
C LYS A 57 5.86 20.03 -0.40
N LYS A 58 4.98 20.15 0.60
CA LYS A 58 4.97 19.27 1.78
C LYS A 58 4.62 17.83 1.40
N GLY A 59 3.68 17.64 0.47
CA GLY A 59 3.33 16.35 -0.13
C GLY A 59 4.53 15.62 -0.69
N TYR A 60 5.24 16.28 -1.60
CA TYR A 60 6.44 15.74 -2.22
C TYR A 60 7.54 15.41 -1.20
N ARG A 61 7.82 16.29 -0.23
CA ARG A 61 8.83 15.99 0.82
C ARG A 61 8.43 14.82 1.71
N TYR A 62 7.15 14.75 2.09
CA TYR A 62 6.63 13.64 2.86
C TYR A 62 6.76 12.33 2.07
N TYR A 63 6.40 12.37 0.79
CA TYR A 63 6.57 11.26 -0.14
C TYR A 63 8.03 10.80 -0.20
N MET A 64 8.99 11.69 -0.46
CA MET A 64 10.40 11.32 -0.54
C MET A 64 10.92 10.69 0.75
N ARG A 65 10.41 11.12 1.91
CA ARG A 65 10.72 10.48 3.19
C ARG A 65 10.11 9.09 3.30
N GLN A 66 8.86 8.89 2.84
CA GLN A 66 8.25 7.56 2.80
C GLN A 66 9.02 6.65 1.85
N PHE A 67 9.36 7.13 0.65
CA PHE A 67 10.11 6.39 -0.34
C PHE A 67 11.47 5.92 0.19
N LYS A 68 12.23 6.78 0.88
CA LYS A 68 13.51 6.38 1.49
C LYS A 68 13.38 5.32 2.58
N THR A 69 12.25 5.27 3.28
CA THR A 69 12.06 4.32 4.39
C THR A 69 11.28 3.08 3.98
N LYS A 70 10.54 3.15 2.87
CA LYS A 70 9.59 2.16 2.35
C LYS A 70 8.78 1.45 3.44
N LYS A 71 8.42 2.19 4.50
CA LYS A 71 7.70 1.64 5.65
C LYS A 71 6.28 1.30 5.24
N GLN A 72 5.85 0.10 5.59
CA GLN A 72 4.48 -0.33 5.36
C GLN A 72 3.50 0.46 6.21
N ARG A 73 2.42 0.86 5.58
CA ARG A 73 1.32 1.57 6.20
C ARG A 73 0.01 0.94 5.70
N PHE A 74 -1.07 1.29 6.39
CA PHE A 74 -2.39 0.78 6.03
C PHE A 74 -2.89 1.52 4.79
N TYR A 75 -3.07 0.76 3.71
CA TYR A 75 -3.70 1.16 2.46
C TYR A 75 -4.79 0.11 2.21
N ILE A 76 -6.05 0.54 2.11
CA ILE A 76 -7.22 -0.34 2.08
C ILE A 76 -7.16 -1.22 0.83
N PHE A 77 -6.81 -0.63 -0.31
CA PHE A 77 -6.71 -1.32 -1.59
C PHE A 77 -5.53 -2.30 -1.66
N HIS A 78 -4.53 -2.18 -0.79
CA HIS A 78 -3.42 -3.14 -0.69
C HIS A 78 -3.63 -4.23 0.35
N THR A 79 -4.82 -4.30 0.96
CA THR A 79 -5.11 -5.36 1.93
C THR A 79 -5.41 -6.68 1.23
N LEU A 80 -4.99 -7.79 1.85
CA LEU A 80 -5.32 -9.14 1.37
C LEU A 80 -6.84 -9.36 1.33
N GLU A 81 -7.56 -8.85 2.34
CA GLU A 81 -9.02 -8.97 2.41
C GLU A 81 -9.71 -8.30 1.21
N PHE A 82 -9.24 -7.12 0.80
CA PHE A 82 -9.75 -6.43 -0.40
C PHE A 82 -9.51 -7.26 -1.67
N HIS A 83 -8.33 -7.85 -1.82
CA HIS A 83 -8.00 -8.69 -2.99
C HIS A 83 -8.81 -9.99 -3.02
N LEU A 84 -9.13 -10.58 -1.86
CA LEU A 84 -10.01 -11.76 -1.79
C LEU A 84 -11.44 -11.44 -2.25
N VAL A 85 -11.96 -10.27 -1.89
CA VAL A 85 -13.26 -9.79 -2.38
C VAL A 85 -13.21 -9.58 -3.90
N LEU A 86 -12.17 -8.90 -4.41
CA LEU A 86 -12.01 -8.72 -5.87
C LEU A 86 -11.88 -10.05 -6.60
N PHE A 87 -11.17 -11.03 -6.03
CA PHE A 87 -11.05 -12.37 -6.59
C PHE A 87 -12.43 -13.03 -6.71
N TYR A 88 -13.25 -12.98 -5.67
CA TYR A 88 -14.62 -13.52 -5.75
C TYR A 88 -15.46 -12.82 -6.82
N LEU A 89 -15.37 -11.49 -6.90
CA LEU A 89 -16.09 -10.70 -7.90
C LEU A 89 -15.59 -10.94 -9.33
N SER A 90 -14.32 -11.36 -9.50
CA SER A 90 -13.71 -11.62 -10.80
C SER A 90 -14.45 -12.67 -11.62
N PHE A 91 -15.14 -13.61 -10.97
CA PHE A 91 -15.92 -14.66 -11.62
C PHE A 91 -17.26 -14.18 -12.17
N GLN A 92 -17.71 -12.96 -11.81
CA GLN A 92 -19.05 -12.46 -12.19
C GLN A 92 -19.06 -11.79 -13.56
N SER A 93 -17.93 -11.23 -14.01
CA SER A 93 -17.84 -10.58 -15.33
C SER A 93 -16.39 -10.41 -15.77
N TRP A 94 -16.20 -10.31 -17.09
CA TRP A 94 -14.90 -10.00 -17.69
C TRP A 94 -14.31 -8.69 -17.16
N THR A 95 -15.14 -7.67 -16.97
CA THR A 95 -14.69 -6.39 -16.39
C THR A 95 -14.16 -6.56 -14.97
N MET A 96 -14.85 -7.33 -14.11
CA MET A 96 -14.36 -7.60 -12.75
C MET A 96 -13.08 -8.43 -12.76
N PHE A 97 -12.95 -9.37 -13.70
CA PHE A 97 -11.68 -10.07 -13.92
C PHE A 97 -10.54 -9.12 -14.23
N LEU A 98 -10.72 -8.18 -15.18
CA LEU A 98 -9.69 -7.20 -15.51
C LEU A 98 -9.34 -6.28 -14.33
N ILE A 99 -10.32 -5.88 -13.52
CA ILE A 99 -10.09 -5.10 -12.29
C ILE A 99 -9.23 -5.90 -11.31
N PHE A 100 -9.61 -7.14 -11.03
CA PHE A 100 -8.85 -8.03 -10.14
C PHE A 100 -7.43 -8.27 -10.66
N PHE A 101 -7.29 -8.60 -11.95
CA PHE A 101 -6.01 -8.83 -12.60
C PHE A 101 -5.11 -7.59 -12.51
N SER A 102 -5.66 -6.40 -12.78
CA SER A 102 -4.95 -5.13 -12.60
C SER A 102 -4.50 -4.91 -11.17
N ALA A 103 -5.34 -5.21 -10.18
CA ALA A 103 -5.01 -5.07 -8.77
C ALA A 103 -3.85 -5.99 -8.35
N ILE A 104 -3.89 -7.26 -8.79
CA ILE A 104 -2.81 -8.21 -8.54
C ILE A 104 -1.50 -7.78 -9.21
N MET A 105 -1.55 -7.33 -10.45
CA MET A 105 -0.34 -6.84 -11.15
C MET A 105 0.26 -5.62 -10.45
N HIS A 106 -0.58 -4.70 -9.97
CA HIS A 106 -0.12 -3.58 -9.15
C HIS A 106 0.52 -4.05 -7.84
N LEU A 107 -0.12 -4.98 -7.12
CA LEU A 107 0.42 -5.53 -5.88
C LEU A 107 1.76 -6.25 -6.09
N LEU A 108 1.91 -7.00 -7.18
CA LEU A 108 3.17 -7.65 -7.55
C LEU A 108 4.26 -6.62 -7.84
N ALA A 109 3.93 -5.53 -8.56
CA ALA A 109 4.87 -4.44 -8.81
C ALA A 109 5.38 -3.82 -7.50
N ASP A 110 4.47 -3.58 -6.54
CA ASP A 110 4.80 -3.12 -5.20
C ASP A 110 5.75 -4.07 -4.45
N GLN A 111 5.53 -5.38 -4.57
CA GLN A 111 6.38 -6.39 -3.95
C GLN A 111 7.76 -6.47 -4.56
N LEU A 112 7.85 -6.43 -5.88
CA LEU A 112 9.12 -6.41 -6.59
C LEU A 112 9.91 -5.17 -6.16
N ASN A 113 9.27 -3.99 -6.14
CA ASN A 113 9.91 -2.75 -5.73
C ASN A 113 10.37 -2.78 -4.25
N TYR A 114 9.60 -3.43 -3.37
CA TYR A 114 10.00 -3.64 -1.99
C TYR A 114 11.18 -4.60 -1.86
N TYR A 115 11.13 -5.73 -2.58
CA TYR A 115 12.17 -6.76 -2.60
C TYR A 115 13.49 -6.21 -3.12
N PHE A 116 13.48 -5.46 -4.22
CA PHE A 116 14.70 -4.87 -4.76
C PHE A 116 15.38 -3.90 -3.78
N HIS A 117 14.58 -3.22 -2.93
CA HIS A 117 15.08 -2.26 -1.95
C HIS A 117 15.56 -2.89 -0.65
N HIS A 118 14.85 -3.89 -0.11
CA HIS A 118 15.19 -4.48 1.19
C HIS A 118 15.87 -5.84 1.09
N LYS A 119 15.92 -6.44 -0.11
CA LYS A 119 16.40 -7.81 -0.36
C LYS A 119 15.68 -8.85 0.53
N ALA A 120 14.43 -8.58 0.87
CA ALA A 120 13.59 -9.42 1.69
C ALA A 120 12.15 -9.37 1.20
N LEU A 121 11.45 -10.50 1.28
CA LEU A 121 10.01 -10.53 1.08
C LEU A 121 9.33 -9.82 2.25
N LYS A 122 8.29 -9.07 1.92
CA LYS A 122 7.54 -8.31 2.91
C LYS A 122 6.66 -9.27 3.69
N ASP A 123 6.55 -9.06 5.00
CA ASP A 123 5.72 -9.91 5.87
C ASP A 123 4.25 -9.80 5.43
N VAL A 124 3.68 -10.92 4.97
CA VAL A 124 2.29 -11.02 4.52
C VAL A 124 1.32 -10.65 5.65
N GLN A 125 1.69 -10.87 6.92
CA GLN A 125 0.87 -10.46 8.05
C GLN A 125 0.67 -8.95 8.11
N LEU A 126 1.60 -8.15 7.58
CA LEU A 126 1.47 -6.69 7.54
C LEU A 126 0.53 -6.22 6.43
N TRP A 127 -0.05 -7.10 5.63
CA TRP A 127 -0.96 -6.76 4.53
C TRP A 127 -2.39 -7.20 4.83
N THR A 128 -2.61 -7.85 5.96
CA THR A 128 -3.95 -8.09 6.46
C THR A 128 -4.41 -6.89 7.28
N THR A 129 -5.69 -6.57 7.17
CA THR A 129 -6.35 -5.57 8.00
C THR A 129 -6.14 -5.91 9.48
N SER A 130 -6.29 -7.18 9.83
CA SER A 130 -6.06 -7.70 11.18
C SER A 130 -4.61 -7.48 11.66
N GLY A 131 -3.60 -7.69 10.83
CA GLY A 131 -2.20 -7.46 11.18
C GLY A 131 -1.87 -5.97 11.32
N HIS A 132 -2.48 -5.12 10.51
CA HIS A 132 -2.41 -3.67 10.69
C HIS A 132 -3.04 -3.20 12.02
N ILE A 133 -4.21 -3.72 12.38
CA ILE A 133 -4.85 -3.45 13.67
C ILE A 133 -3.95 -3.93 14.82
N ARG A 134 -3.47 -5.17 14.75
CA ARG A 134 -2.60 -5.78 15.77
C ARG A 134 -1.31 -4.99 15.97
N SER A 135 -0.65 -4.59 14.89
CA SER A 135 0.56 -3.76 14.95
C SER A 135 0.28 -2.36 15.51
N GLY A 136 -0.87 -1.77 15.17
CA GLY A 136 -1.39 -0.54 15.77
C GLY A 136 -1.54 -0.63 17.28
N LEU A 137 -2.23 -1.67 17.77
CA LEU A 137 -2.44 -1.93 19.19
C LEU A 137 -1.12 -2.13 19.94
N LYS A 138 -0.23 -2.99 19.42
CA LYS A 138 1.11 -3.21 20.00
C LYS A 138 1.88 -1.89 20.15
N ARG A 139 1.84 -1.01 19.15
CA ARG A 139 2.49 0.32 19.21
C ARG A 139 1.89 1.21 20.30
N ARG A 140 0.56 1.24 20.45
CA ARG A 140 -0.13 2.01 21.50
C ARG A 140 0.23 1.51 22.90
N VAL A 141 0.21 0.20 23.12
CA VAL A 141 0.60 -0.41 24.41
C VAL A 141 2.04 -0.05 24.75
N LYS A 142 2.98 -0.23 23.82
CA LYS A 142 4.40 0.11 24.02
C LYS A 142 4.61 1.60 24.33
N ALA A 143 3.88 2.50 23.65
CA ALA A 143 3.94 3.93 23.93
C ALA A 143 3.43 4.27 25.34
N ASN A 144 2.35 3.64 25.78
CA ASN A 144 1.80 3.83 27.13
C ASN A 144 2.74 3.31 28.21
N VAL A 145 3.36 2.13 28.01
CA VAL A 145 4.37 1.59 28.92
C VAL A 145 5.56 2.54 29.04
N ARG A 146 6.11 3.01 27.92
CA ARG A 146 7.22 3.99 27.92
C ARG A 146 6.88 5.28 28.65
N LYS A 147 5.66 5.80 28.49
CA LYS A 147 5.19 6.99 29.23
C LYS A 147 5.13 6.73 30.73
N LYS A 148 4.64 5.56 31.16
CA LYS A 148 4.58 5.16 32.58
C LYS A 148 5.99 5.03 33.18
N VAL A 149 6.90 4.36 32.48
CA VAL A 149 8.31 4.20 32.91
C VAL A 149 8.98 5.57 33.07
N LYS A 150 8.89 6.44 32.06
CA LYS A 150 9.48 7.79 32.13
C LYS A 150 8.88 8.64 33.28
N LYS A 151 7.57 8.49 33.54
CA LYS A 151 6.92 9.16 34.68
C LYS A 151 7.50 8.67 36.01
N TYR A 152 7.72 7.36 36.15
CA TYR A 152 8.29 6.77 37.35
C TYR A 152 9.75 7.19 37.58
N GLU A 153 10.59 7.18 36.53
CA GLU A 153 11.98 7.66 36.58
C GLU A 153 12.07 9.13 37.02
N ASN A 154 11.19 9.98 36.49
CA ASN A 154 11.14 11.39 36.88
C ASN A 154 10.73 11.60 38.35
N LEU A 155 9.86 10.76 38.89
CA LEU A 155 9.46 10.84 40.30
C LEU A 155 10.61 10.46 41.23
N HIS A 156 11.39 9.42 40.88
CA HIS A 156 12.56 9.02 41.65
C HIS A 156 13.70 10.02 41.56
N ARG A 157 13.88 10.66 40.41
CA ARG A 157 14.91 11.71 40.24
C ARG A 157 14.65 12.94 41.11
N LYS A 158 13.39 13.27 41.41
CA LYS A 158 13.01 14.41 42.27
C LYS A 158 13.17 14.14 43.77
N ARG A 159 13.38 12.87 44.17
CA ARG A 159 13.56 12.48 45.58
C ARG A 159 15.03 12.42 46.00
N ARG A 160 15.96 12.58 45.05
CA ARG A 160 17.40 12.69 45.29
C ARG A 160 17.79 14.15 45.19
#